data_AF-A0A0S7ZN83-F1
#
_entry.id   AF-A0A0S7ZN83-F1
#
_cell.length_a   1.000
_cell.length_b   1.000
_cell.length_c   1.000
_cell.angle_alpha   90.00
_cell.angle_beta   90.00
_cell.angle_gamma   90.00
#
_symmetry.space_group_name_H-M   'P 1'
#
loop_
_entity.id
_entity.type
_entity.pdbx_description
1 polymer ?
#
loop_
_entity_poly.entity_id
_entity_poly.type
_entity_poly.pdbx_seq_one_letter_code
_entity_poly.pdbx_strand_id
1 'polypeptide(L)'
;MSIQTKPGDVQERVSDKDVEKFLKQHPDFFEKHTQLLSDIKVPHITGGAVSLVERQVDVLRKQNRKLQKQLDDLVQIARDNEKLNRQVYKLTLSLMEADSVSEVVDLLVQSLKTDFAADAVALRIVASPKVVAALNRKEFISNSDDLKQLFGKIFEDGRPLCGRLKQTQREYLFAESSERIGSVALLPLMAQSTAKKGFGLLAIGSFEDTRFHPGMGTVYLNQMSHLISKAVLRFIETK
;
A
#
# COMPACT_ATOMS: atom_id res chain seq x y z
N MET A 1 14.99 -31.57 -46.44
CA MET A 1 14.54 -30.82 -45.24
C MET A 1 13.06 -31.10 -45.05
N SER A 2 12.71 -31.98 -44.11
CA SER A 2 11.35 -32.09 -43.57
C SER A 2 11.46 -32.62 -42.15
N ILE A 3 10.91 -31.84 -41.23
CA ILE A 3 10.97 -31.98 -39.78
C ILE A 3 10.10 -33.18 -39.37
N GLN A 4 10.69 -34.18 -38.72
CA GLN A 4 9.92 -35.15 -37.92
C GLN A 4 9.96 -34.71 -36.46
N THR A 5 8.82 -34.19 -36.03
CA THR A 5 8.43 -33.84 -34.67
C THR A 5 8.43 -35.09 -33.77
N LYS A 6 9.04 -34.97 -32.58
CA LYS A 6 8.88 -35.94 -31.47
C LYS A 6 7.44 -35.89 -30.96
N PRO A 7 6.71 -37.01 -30.86
CA PRO A 7 5.58 -37.12 -29.93
C PRO A 7 6.17 -37.38 -28.53
N GLY A 8 5.91 -36.58 -27.51
CA GLY A 8 4.58 -36.21 -27.03
C GLY A 8 4.37 -37.02 -25.75
N ASP A 9 4.68 -36.40 -24.61
CA ASP A 9 4.60 -36.93 -23.24
C ASP A 9 3.24 -37.62 -23.02
N VAL A 10 3.24 -38.95 -22.93
CA VAL A 10 2.03 -39.74 -22.71
C VAL A 10 1.69 -39.62 -21.23
N GLN A 11 0.71 -38.79 -20.90
CA GLN A 11 0.04 -38.87 -19.61
C GLN A 11 -0.55 -40.29 -19.48
N GLU A 12 0.08 -41.13 -18.66
CA GLU A 12 -0.45 -42.43 -18.26
C GLU A 12 -1.85 -42.22 -17.68
N ARG A 13 -2.88 -42.58 -18.45
CA ARG A 13 -4.26 -42.60 -17.98
C ARG A 13 -4.41 -43.80 -17.06
N VAL A 14 -4.19 -43.60 -15.77
CA VAL A 14 -4.53 -44.58 -14.74
C VAL A 14 -6.02 -44.90 -14.89
N SER A 15 -6.36 -46.17 -15.11
CA SER A 15 -7.76 -46.58 -15.23
C SER A 15 -8.41 -46.75 -13.85
N ASP A 16 -9.72 -46.61 -13.76
CA ASP A 16 -10.46 -46.80 -12.50
C ASP A 16 -10.17 -48.17 -11.84
N LYS A 17 -9.94 -49.21 -12.66
CA LYS A 17 -9.58 -50.56 -12.19
C LYS A 17 -8.19 -50.60 -11.56
N ASP A 18 -7.26 -49.79 -12.06
CA ASP A 18 -5.91 -49.72 -11.52
C ASP A 18 -5.93 -49.00 -10.16
N VAL A 19 -6.72 -47.92 -10.03
CA VAL A 19 -6.95 -47.22 -8.75
C VAL A 19 -7.63 -48.14 -7.73
N GLU A 20 -8.66 -48.89 -8.14
CA GLU A 20 -9.36 -49.84 -7.27
C GLU A 20 -8.42 -50.94 -6.77
N LYS A 21 -7.64 -51.54 -7.67
CA LYS A 21 -6.67 -52.59 -7.33
C LYS A 21 -5.61 -52.07 -6.37
N PHE A 22 -5.12 -50.85 -6.61
CA PHE A 22 -4.14 -50.19 -5.76
C PHE A 22 -4.68 -49.94 -4.34
N LEU A 23 -5.88 -49.37 -4.20
CA LEU A 23 -6.50 -49.11 -2.90
C LEU A 23 -6.80 -50.40 -2.12
N LYS A 24 -7.15 -51.51 -2.80
CA LYS A 24 -7.33 -52.82 -2.15
C LYS A 24 -6.01 -53.40 -1.62
N GLN A 25 -4.90 -53.15 -2.31
CA GLN A 25 -3.57 -53.61 -1.89
C GLN A 25 -2.97 -52.74 -0.77
N HIS A 26 -3.47 -51.52 -0.59
CA HIS A 26 -3.01 -50.55 0.41
C HIS A 26 -4.18 -50.01 1.26
N PRO A 27 -4.74 -50.82 2.18
CA PRO A 27 -5.87 -50.41 3.02
C PRO A 27 -5.54 -49.26 4.00
N ASP A 28 -4.27 -49.08 4.35
CA ASP A 28 -3.72 -48.01 5.18
C ASP A 28 -3.42 -46.71 4.41
N PHE A 29 -3.71 -46.68 3.10
CA PHE A 29 -3.36 -45.58 2.21
C PHE A 29 -3.89 -44.23 2.71
N PHE A 30 -5.16 -44.17 3.15
CA PHE A 30 -5.75 -42.92 3.64
C PHE A 30 -5.30 -42.51 5.05
N GLU A 31 -4.76 -43.44 5.84
CA GLU A 31 -4.13 -43.12 7.12
C GLU A 31 -2.79 -42.41 6.90
N LYS A 32 -1.99 -42.93 5.95
CA LYS A 32 -0.69 -42.35 5.54
C LYS A 32 -0.82 -41.05 4.75
N HIS A 33 -1.96 -40.87 4.07
CA HIS A 33 -2.23 -39.70 3.24
C HIS A 33 -3.46 -38.92 3.75
N THR A 34 -3.46 -38.55 5.03
CA THR A 34 -4.60 -37.86 5.66
C THR A 34 -4.95 -36.52 5.00
N GLN A 35 -3.98 -35.86 4.35
CA GLN A 35 -4.22 -34.63 3.58
C GLN A 35 -5.16 -34.87 2.39
N LEU A 36 -5.07 -36.02 1.71
CA LEU A 36 -5.95 -36.38 0.58
C LEU A 36 -7.41 -36.52 1.01
N LEU A 37 -7.68 -36.90 2.27
CA LEU A 37 -9.04 -36.92 2.82
C LEU A 37 -9.66 -35.52 2.91
N SER A 38 -8.87 -34.45 2.93
CA SER A 38 -9.40 -33.07 2.93
C SER A 38 -9.90 -32.63 1.56
N ASP A 39 -9.38 -33.25 0.49
CA ASP A 39 -9.65 -32.88 -0.90
C ASP A 39 -10.60 -33.85 -1.62
N ILE A 40 -10.59 -35.13 -1.24
CA ILE A 40 -11.47 -36.15 -1.81
C ILE A 40 -12.91 -35.96 -1.29
N LYS A 41 -13.87 -36.08 -2.21
CA LYS A 41 -15.30 -36.25 -1.92
C LYS A 41 -15.68 -37.71 -2.06
N VAL A 42 -15.80 -38.42 -0.94
CA VAL A 42 -16.43 -39.75 -0.91
C VAL A 42 -17.88 -39.57 -0.44
N PRO A 43 -18.88 -39.70 -1.32
CA PRO A 43 -20.27 -39.62 -0.90
C PRO A 43 -20.63 -40.85 -0.04
N HIS A 44 -21.13 -40.60 1.16
CA HIS A 44 -21.72 -41.59 2.05
C HIS A 44 -23.14 -41.88 1.55
N ILE A 45 -23.36 -43.04 0.95
CA ILE A 45 -24.67 -43.42 0.43
C ILE A 45 -25.56 -43.87 1.60
N THR A 46 -26.26 -42.93 2.23
CA THR A 46 -27.45 -43.22 3.05
C THR A 46 -28.69 -43.06 2.17
N GLY A 47 -29.41 -44.15 1.92
CA GLY A 47 -30.47 -44.28 0.92
C GLY A 47 -31.70 -43.36 1.08
N GLY A 48 -31.52 -42.04 0.87
CA GLY A 48 -32.58 -41.04 0.83
C GLY A 48 -32.41 -39.84 1.78
N ALA A 49 -31.45 -39.87 2.70
CA ALA A 49 -31.21 -38.79 3.66
C ALA A 49 -29.78 -38.26 3.55
N VAL A 50 -29.63 -36.93 3.48
CA VAL A 50 -28.31 -36.26 3.54
C VAL A 50 -27.71 -36.50 4.93
N SER A 51 -26.51 -37.07 4.99
CA SER A 51 -25.84 -37.30 6.27
C SER A 51 -25.48 -35.97 6.93
N LEU A 52 -25.94 -35.76 8.16
CA LEU A 52 -25.59 -34.58 8.97
C LEU A 52 -24.08 -34.45 9.15
N VAL A 53 -23.36 -35.58 9.21
CA VAL A 53 -21.90 -35.60 9.32
C VAL A 53 -21.25 -35.06 8.05
N GLU A 54 -21.72 -35.45 6.87
CA GLU A 54 -21.23 -34.87 5.60
C GLU A 54 -21.48 -33.36 5.55
N ARG A 55 -22.68 -32.93 5.95
CA ARG A 55 -23.01 -31.50 6.00
C ARG A 55 -22.12 -30.75 6.99
N GLN A 56 -21.81 -31.33 8.14
CA GLN A 56 -20.89 -30.76 9.13
C GLN A 56 -19.45 -30.68 8.59
N VAL A 57 -18.95 -31.73 7.95
CA VAL A 57 -17.61 -31.75 7.33
C VAL A 57 -17.51 -30.69 6.24
N ASP A 58 -18.51 -30.55 5.38
CA ASP A 58 -18.56 -29.51 4.35
C ASP A 58 -18.55 -28.09 4.95
N VAL A 59 -19.29 -27.87 6.04
CA VAL A 59 -19.30 -26.59 6.75
C VAL A 59 -17.93 -26.31 7.36
N LEU A 60 -17.31 -27.28 8.03
CA LEU A 60 -15.98 -27.15 8.62
C LEU A 60 -14.91 -26.89 7.56
N ARG A 61 -14.95 -27.58 6.41
CA ARG A 61 -14.03 -27.32 5.29
C ARG A 61 -14.20 -25.90 4.74
N LYS A 62 -15.44 -25.41 4.59
CA LYS A 62 -15.70 -24.03 4.17
C LYS A 62 -15.19 -23.01 5.18
N GLN A 63 -15.39 -23.25 6.48
CA GLN A 63 -14.87 -22.40 7.54
C GLN A 63 -13.34 -22.39 7.56
N ASN A 64 -12.70 -23.56 7.42
CA ASN A 64 -11.25 -23.67 7.38
C ASN A 64 -10.67 -22.91 6.18
N ARG A 65 -11.23 -23.08 4.97
CA ARG A 65 -10.83 -22.31 3.79
C ARG A 65 -11.00 -20.80 3.98
N LYS A 66 -12.08 -20.37 4.64
CA LYS A 66 -12.31 -18.96 4.97
C LYS A 66 -11.24 -18.43 5.94
N LEU A 67 -10.93 -19.19 6.99
CA LEU A 67 -9.91 -18.83 7.98
C LEU A 67 -8.52 -18.79 7.36
N GLN A 68 -8.17 -19.76 6.51
CA GLN A 68 -6.91 -19.76 5.79
C GLN A 68 -6.76 -18.50 4.93
N LYS A 69 -7.81 -18.14 4.17
CA LYS A 69 -7.81 -16.90 3.39
C LYS A 69 -7.61 -15.66 4.28
N GLN A 70 -8.31 -15.60 5.42
CA GLN A 70 -8.15 -14.48 6.36
C GLN A 70 -6.73 -14.41 6.94
N LEU A 71 -6.10 -15.55 7.21
CA LEU A 71 -4.71 -15.62 7.67
C LEU A 71 -3.76 -15.12 6.59
N ASP A 72 -3.94 -15.58 5.35
CA ASP A 72 -3.11 -15.15 4.21
C ASP A 72 -3.24 -13.63 3.99
N ASP A 73 -4.46 -13.08 4.07
CA ASP A 73 -4.72 -11.64 4.00
C ASP A 73 -3.98 -10.87 5.12
N LEU A 74 -4.02 -11.38 6.37
CA LEU A 74 -3.31 -10.77 7.51
C LEU A 74 -1.79 -10.82 7.34
N VAL A 75 -1.24 -11.93 6.85
CA VAL A 75 0.19 -12.07 6.56
C VAL A 75 0.61 -11.08 5.47
N GLN A 76 -0.21 -10.89 4.44
CA GLN A 76 0.07 -9.91 3.39
C GLN A 76 0.08 -8.48 3.95
N ILE A 77 -0.92 -8.12 4.77
CA ILE A 77 -0.96 -6.81 5.46
C ILE A 77 0.28 -6.61 6.34
N ALA A 78 0.73 -7.65 7.06
CA ALA A 78 1.93 -7.58 7.89
C ALA A 78 3.19 -7.32 7.06
N ARG A 79 3.36 -8.00 5.91
CA ARG A 79 4.48 -7.79 4.98
C ARG A 79 4.48 -6.38 4.38
N ASP A 80 3.32 -5.89 3.99
CA ASP A 80 3.17 -4.54 3.42
C ASP A 80 3.51 -3.46 4.46
N ASN A 81 3.06 -3.64 5.71
CA ASN A 81 3.42 -2.76 6.82
C ASN A 81 4.92 -2.81 7.15
N GLU A 82 5.54 -3.99 7.13
CA GLU A 82 6.97 -4.15 7.37
C GLU A 82 7.80 -3.47 6.28
N LYS A 83 7.38 -3.60 5.00
CA LYS A 83 7.98 -2.87 3.87
C LYS A 83 7.87 -1.36 4.08
N LEU A 84 6.68 -0.87 4.44
CA LEU A 84 6.44 0.55 4.66
C LEU A 84 7.30 1.09 5.82
N ASN A 85 7.40 0.33 6.92
CA ASN A 85 8.24 0.70 8.07
C ASN A 85 9.72 0.82 7.69
N ARG A 86 10.25 -0.14 6.91
CA ARG A 86 11.62 -0.06 6.39
C ARG A 86 11.85 1.17 5.50
N GLN A 87 10.87 1.51 4.66
CA GLN A 87 10.96 2.69 3.78
C GLN A 87 10.96 4.00 4.58
N VAL A 88 10.09 4.12 5.58
CA VAL A 88 10.05 5.28 6.48
C VAL A 88 11.35 5.38 7.29
N TYR A 89 11.88 4.25 7.78
CA TYR A 89 13.16 4.22 8.49
C TYR A 89 14.32 4.68 7.61
N LYS A 90 14.43 4.15 6.39
CA LYS A 90 15.45 4.57 5.41
C LYS A 90 15.35 6.06 5.08
N LEU A 91 14.13 6.55 4.79
CA LEU A 91 13.89 7.97 4.55
C LEU A 91 14.33 8.82 5.75
N THR A 92 14.03 8.38 6.98
CA THR A 92 14.42 9.10 8.20
C THR A 92 15.93 9.27 8.27
N LEU A 93 16.70 8.20 8.06
CA LEU A 93 18.16 8.27 8.07
C LEU A 93 18.69 9.23 7.00
N SER A 94 18.20 9.11 5.75
CA SER A 94 18.63 10.00 4.66
C SER A 94 18.31 11.47 4.93
N LEU A 95 17.14 11.77 5.52
CA LEU A 95 16.80 13.14 5.90
C LEU A 95 17.67 13.68 7.05
N MET A 96 18.12 12.81 7.96
CA MET A 96 19.02 13.20 9.04
C MET A 96 20.43 13.54 8.52
N GLU A 97 20.90 12.85 7.48
CA GLU A 97 22.23 13.04 6.88
C GLU A 97 22.31 14.25 5.95
N ALA A 98 21.19 14.76 5.45
CA ALA A 98 21.19 15.90 4.52
C ALA A 98 21.85 17.16 5.13
N ASP A 99 22.61 17.90 4.32
CA ASP A 99 23.36 19.10 4.73
C ASP A 99 22.65 20.41 4.34
N SER A 100 21.57 20.33 3.56
CA SER A 100 20.79 21.50 3.15
C SER A 100 19.31 21.22 2.97
N VAL A 101 18.49 22.28 2.97
CA VAL A 101 17.05 22.15 2.69
C VAL A 101 16.79 21.67 1.25
N SER A 102 17.64 22.03 0.29
CA SER A 102 17.50 21.56 -1.09
C SER A 102 17.71 20.06 -1.17
N GLU A 103 18.73 19.54 -0.49
CA GLU A 103 19.00 18.11 -0.41
C GLU A 103 17.87 17.35 0.30
N VAL A 104 17.31 17.88 1.39
CA VAL A 104 16.11 17.34 2.05
C VAL A 104 14.96 17.19 1.05
N VAL A 105 14.70 18.20 0.23
CA VAL A 105 13.63 18.16 -0.77
C VAL A 105 13.93 17.12 -1.85
N ASP A 106 15.17 17.06 -2.34
CA ASP A 106 15.57 16.14 -3.40
C ASP A 106 15.48 14.67 -2.94
N LEU A 107 16.01 14.36 -1.75
CA LEU A 107 15.92 13.03 -1.14
C LEU A 107 14.46 12.62 -0.88
N LEU A 108 13.63 13.55 -0.39
CA LEU A 108 12.22 13.29 -0.15
C LEU A 108 11.48 12.96 -1.45
N VAL A 109 11.62 13.79 -2.48
CA VAL A 109 10.93 13.57 -3.77
C VAL A 109 11.41 12.28 -4.42
N GLN A 110 12.72 11.99 -4.36
CA GLN A 110 13.29 10.76 -4.88
C GLN A 110 12.75 9.53 -4.14
N SER A 111 12.79 9.52 -2.81
CA SER A 111 12.32 8.39 -2.03
C SER A 111 10.81 8.15 -2.24
N LEU A 112 10.00 9.21 -2.28
CA LEU A 112 8.56 9.07 -2.54
C LEU A 112 8.27 8.44 -3.91
N LYS A 113 9.02 8.82 -4.95
CA LYS A 113 8.84 8.23 -6.28
C LYS A 113 9.38 6.81 -6.38
N THR A 114 10.53 6.53 -5.79
CA THR A 114 11.25 5.26 -5.97
C THR A 114 10.85 4.20 -4.94
N ASP A 115 10.95 4.53 -3.65
CA ASP A 115 10.66 3.60 -2.57
C ASP A 115 9.13 3.49 -2.36
N PHE A 116 8.43 4.62 -2.29
CA PHE A 116 6.98 4.63 -2.05
C PHE A 116 6.14 4.53 -3.33
N ALA A 117 6.76 4.39 -4.51
CA ALA A 117 6.10 4.25 -5.81
C ALA A 117 5.00 5.31 -6.05
N ALA A 118 5.24 6.57 -5.70
CA ALA A 118 4.31 7.66 -5.96
C ALA A 118 4.33 8.06 -7.44
N ASP A 119 3.15 8.16 -8.06
CA ASP A 119 3.03 8.60 -9.46
C ASP A 119 3.28 10.10 -9.61
N ALA A 120 2.85 10.87 -8.61
CA ALA A 120 3.11 12.30 -8.55
C ALA A 120 3.41 12.75 -7.12
N VAL A 121 4.30 13.75 -6.99
CA VAL A 121 4.68 14.35 -5.71
C VAL A 121 4.64 15.86 -5.87
N ALA A 122 3.94 16.53 -4.96
CA ALA A 122 3.91 17.99 -4.89
C ALA A 122 4.25 18.45 -3.48
N LEU A 123 5.23 19.33 -3.37
CA LEU A 123 5.66 19.93 -2.11
C LEU A 123 5.49 21.45 -2.21
N ARG A 124 4.90 22.05 -1.18
CA ARG A 124 4.77 23.51 -1.02
C ARG A 124 5.20 23.90 0.37
N ILE A 125 6.23 24.72 0.50
CA ILE A 125 6.81 25.19 1.75
C ILE A 125 6.71 26.71 1.76
N VAL A 126 6.01 27.26 2.75
CA VAL A 126 5.87 28.69 2.97
C VAL A 126 7.14 29.20 3.64
N ALA A 127 7.87 30.07 2.94
CA ALA A 127 9.11 30.66 3.42
C ALA A 127 9.16 32.17 3.15
N SER A 128 10.12 32.88 3.75
CA SER A 128 10.28 34.31 3.48
C SER A 128 10.68 34.56 2.01
N PRO A 129 10.31 35.71 1.41
CA PRO A 129 10.69 36.03 0.03
C PRO A 129 12.20 35.93 -0.23
N LYS A 130 13.03 36.27 0.76
CA LYS A 130 14.49 36.15 0.68
C LYS A 130 14.94 34.68 0.51
N VAL A 131 14.34 33.77 1.28
CA VAL A 131 14.64 32.32 1.18
C VAL A 131 14.16 31.77 -0.16
N VAL A 132 12.96 32.14 -0.60
CA VAL A 132 12.40 31.71 -1.89
C VAL A 132 13.30 32.16 -3.04
N ALA A 133 13.75 33.41 -3.04
CA ALA A 133 14.66 33.94 -4.06
C ALA A 133 16.04 33.28 -4.03
N ALA A 134 16.59 33.00 -2.84
CA ALA A 134 17.89 32.35 -2.70
C ALA A 134 17.89 30.89 -3.17
N LEU A 135 16.82 30.15 -2.88
CA LEU A 135 16.70 28.74 -3.29
C LEU A 135 16.30 28.62 -4.76
N ASN A 136 15.47 29.53 -5.28
CA ASN A 136 14.93 29.52 -6.64
C ASN A 136 14.30 28.17 -7.03
N ARG A 137 13.47 27.62 -6.13
CA ARG A 137 12.84 26.31 -6.24
C ARG A 137 11.33 26.42 -6.15
N LYS A 138 10.62 25.72 -7.05
CA LYS A 138 9.15 25.72 -7.12
C LYS A 138 8.46 25.18 -5.87
N GLU A 139 9.17 24.39 -5.07
CA GLU A 139 8.65 23.85 -3.82
C GLU A 139 8.49 24.93 -2.74
N PHE A 140 9.17 26.07 -2.86
CA PHE A 140 9.12 27.16 -1.89
C PHE A 140 8.27 28.31 -2.41
N ILE A 141 7.31 28.76 -1.59
CA ILE A 141 6.38 29.84 -1.92
C ILE A 141 6.44 30.93 -0.85
N SER A 142 6.32 32.19 -1.26
CA SER A 142 6.30 33.34 -0.34
C SER A 142 4.88 33.73 0.05
N ASN A 143 3.91 33.53 -0.85
CA ASN A 143 2.49 33.74 -0.58
C ASN A 143 1.82 32.41 -0.21
N SER A 144 1.10 32.40 0.92
CA SER A 144 0.35 31.24 1.42
C SER A 144 -1.15 31.27 1.11
N ASP A 145 -1.66 32.33 0.48
CA ASP A 145 -3.10 32.58 0.38
C ASP A 145 -3.83 31.48 -0.39
N ASP A 146 -3.33 31.11 -1.58
CA ASP A 146 -3.91 30.00 -2.37
C ASP A 146 -3.85 28.68 -1.60
N LEU A 147 -2.74 28.42 -0.91
CA LEU A 147 -2.55 27.21 -0.12
C LEU A 147 -3.56 27.14 1.03
N LYS A 148 -3.79 28.26 1.73
CA LYS A 148 -4.78 28.37 2.81
C LYS A 148 -6.21 28.29 2.30
N GLN A 149 -6.51 28.93 1.17
CA GLN A 149 -7.84 28.90 0.57
C GLN A 149 -8.22 27.49 0.13
N LEU A 150 -7.29 26.78 -0.51
CA LEU A 150 -7.53 25.44 -1.05
C LEU A 150 -7.42 24.34 0.01
N PHE A 151 -6.56 24.50 1.02
CA PHE A 151 -6.22 23.42 1.95
C PHE A 151 -6.32 23.80 3.43
N GLY A 152 -6.90 24.96 3.79
CA GLY A 152 -6.95 25.48 5.16
C GLY A 152 -7.34 24.47 6.25
N LYS A 153 -8.38 23.66 5.98
CA LYS A 153 -8.87 22.62 6.91
C LYS A 153 -7.79 21.62 7.34
N ILE A 154 -6.88 21.24 6.45
CA ILE A 154 -5.83 20.26 6.80
C ILE A 154 -4.83 20.83 7.80
N PHE A 155 -4.62 22.14 7.77
CA PHE A 155 -3.74 22.85 8.71
C PHE A 155 -4.42 23.06 10.07
N GLU A 156 -5.74 23.25 10.09
CA GLU A 156 -6.53 23.32 11.32
C GLU A 156 -6.52 21.97 12.06
N ASP A 157 -6.74 20.88 11.33
CA ASP A 157 -6.74 19.52 11.89
C ASP A 157 -5.31 19.05 12.24
N GLY A 158 -4.33 19.48 11.45
CA GLY A 158 -2.92 19.09 11.60
C GLY A 158 -2.67 17.60 11.38
N ARG A 159 -3.55 16.93 10.64
CA ARG A 159 -3.50 15.48 10.37
C ARG A 159 -3.53 15.18 8.87
N PRO A 160 -2.90 14.08 8.43
CA PRO A 160 -2.98 13.67 7.03
C PRO A 160 -4.41 13.35 6.59
N LEU A 161 -4.72 13.67 5.34
CA LEU A 161 -6.00 13.39 4.70
C LEU A 161 -5.78 12.53 3.45
N CYS A 162 -6.54 11.44 3.31
CA CYS A 162 -6.51 10.59 2.11
C CYS A 162 -7.84 10.67 1.36
N GLY A 163 -7.79 10.61 0.03
CA GLY A 163 -8.97 10.48 -0.81
C GLY A 163 -8.83 11.18 -2.15
N ARG A 164 -9.96 11.63 -2.68
CA ARG A 164 -10.03 12.39 -3.93
C ARG A 164 -10.02 13.88 -3.65
N LEU A 165 -9.28 14.62 -4.46
CA LEU A 165 -9.26 16.07 -4.42
C LEU A 165 -10.20 16.67 -5.47
N LYS A 166 -10.66 17.90 -5.23
CA LYS A 166 -11.37 18.69 -6.24
C LYS A 166 -10.44 19.02 -7.40
N GLN A 167 -10.99 19.27 -8.58
CA GLN A 167 -10.22 19.60 -9.78
C GLN A 167 -9.23 20.75 -9.54
N THR A 168 -9.69 21.85 -8.95
CA THR A 168 -8.86 23.02 -8.63
C THR A 168 -7.69 22.70 -7.69
N GLN A 169 -7.90 21.82 -6.72
CA GLN A 169 -6.84 21.36 -5.82
C GLN A 169 -5.83 20.46 -6.54
N ARG A 170 -6.28 19.59 -7.46
CA ARG A 170 -5.38 18.74 -8.26
C ARG A 170 -4.54 19.56 -9.23
N GLU A 171 -5.13 20.53 -9.90
CA GLU A 171 -4.43 21.42 -10.83
C GLU A 171 -3.35 22.22 -10.11
N TYR A 172 -3.66 22.78 -8.93
CA TYR A 172 -2.69 23.52 -8.11
C TYR A 172 -1.47 22.68 -7.71
N LEU A 173 -1.69 21.41 -7.35
CA LEU A 173 -0.63 20.52 -6.85
C LEU A 173 0.16 19.85 -7.99
N PHE A 174 -0.53 19.29 -8.97
CA PHE A 174 0.03 18.34 -9.93
C PHE A 174 0.05 18.84 -11.38
N ALA A 175 -0.52 20.03 -11.67
CA ALA A 175 -0.55 20.66 -12.98
C ALA A 175 -0.89 19.64 -14.10
N GLU A 176 0.08 19.32 -14.97
CA GLU A 176 -0.06 18.43 -16.13
C GLU A 176 -0.53 17.01 -15.77
N SER A 177 -0.21 16.52 -14.57
CA SER A 177 -0.63 15.18 -14.15
C SER A 177 -2.02 15.15 -13.51
N SER A 178 -2.65 16.30 -13.28
CA SER A 178 -3.87 16.44 -12.47
C SER A 178 -5.03 15.54 -12.91
N GLU A 179 -5.23 15.35 -14.22
CA GLU A 179 -6.32 14.53 -14.76
C GLU A 179 -6.14 13.04 -14.47
N ARG A 180 -4.90 12.56 -14.43
CA ARG A 180 -4.57 11.14 -14.22
C ARG A 180 -4.60 10.72 -12.75
N ILE A 181 -4.56 11.67 -11.81
CA ILE A 181 -4.54 11.38 -10.38
C ILE A 181 -5.92 10.91 -9.91
N GLY A 182 -6.01 9.62 -9.56
CA GLY A 182 -7.20 8.97 -9.03
C GLY A 182 -7.36 9.10 -7.51
N SER A 183 -6.25 9.07 -6.75
CA SER A 183 -6.26 9.28 -5.30
C SER A 183 -5.03 10.03 -4.80
N VAL A 184 -5.15 10.68 -3.64
CA VAL A 184 -4.11 11.53 -3.04
C VAL A 184 -4.04 11.34 -1.53
N ALA A 185 -2.82 11.31 -0.99
CA ALA A 185 -2.52 11.52 0.41
C ALA A 185 -1.92 12.93 0.61
N LEU A 186 -2.57 13.74 1.46
CA LEU A 186 -2.13 15.07 1.85
C LEU A 186 -1.53 15.02 3.25
N LEU A 187 -0.35 15.61 3.43
CA LEU A 187 0.42 15.62 4.68
C LEU A 187 0.72 17.08 5.07
N PRO A 188 0.13 17.61 6.14
CA PRO A 188 0.40 18.98 6.59
C PRO A 188 1.75 19.06 7.32
N LEU A 189 2.63 19.94 6.85
CA LEU A 189 3.89 20.25 7.51
C LEU A 189 3.64 21.33 8.57
N MET A 190 3.83 20.95 9.84
CA MET A 190 3.43 21.74 10.99
C MET A 190 4.65 22.12 11.82
N ALA A 191 4.76 23.39 12.17
CA ALA A 191 5.75 23.84 13.13
C ALA A 191 5.34 23.40 14.54
N GLN A 192 6.25 22.80 15.29
CA GLN A 192 6.03 22.52 16.72
C GLN A 192 6.24 23.82 17.51
N SER A 193 5.23 24.68 17.48
CA SER A 193 5.13 25.89 18.31
C SER A 193 3.74 25.94 18.96
N THR A 194 3.61 26.72 20.02
CA THR A 194 2.37 26.95 20.79
C THR A 194 1.17 27.32 19.91
N ALA A 195 1.41 27.84 18.69
CA ALA A 195 0.37 28.24 17.74
C ALA A 195 0.00 27.21 16.66
N LYS A 196 0.54 25.97 16.66
CA LYS A 196 0.30 24.92 15.62
C LYS A 196 0.24 25.50 14.19
N LYS A 197 1.28 26.23 13.79
CA LYS A 197 1.29 26.90 12.49
C LYS A 197 1.70 25.92 11.39
N GLY A 198 0.79 25.68 10.45
CA GLY A 198 1.10 24.99 9.20
C GLY A 198 2.02 25.86 8.33
N PHE A 199 3.15 25.32 7.93
CA PHE A 199 4.12 26.02 7.09
C PHE A 199 4.34 25.34 5.74
N GLY A 200 3.72 24.19 5.48
CA GLY A 200 3.83 23.56 4.18
C GLY A 200 2.90 22.37 3.99
N LEU A 201 2.78 21.89 2.77
CA LEU A 201 1.95 20.77 2.40
C LEU A 201 2.76 19.84 1.50
N LEU A 202 2.77 18.56 1.84
CA LEU A 202 3.21 17.50 0.94
C LEU A 202 1.98 16.75 0.43
N ALA A 203 1.91 16.53 -0.87
CA ALA A 203 0.88 15.74 -1.52
C ALA A 203 1.53 14.60 -2.31
N ILE A 204 1.02 13.39 -2.10
CA ILE A 204 1.43 12.16 -2.78
C ILE A 204 0.24 11.70 -3.62
N GLY A 205 0.39 11.73 -4.94
CA GLY A 205 -0.62 11.34 -5.91
C GLY A 205 -0.40 9.94 -6.46
N SER A 206 -1.50 9.25 -6.73
CA SER A 206 -1.56 7.94 -7.36
C SER A 206 -2.54 7.95 -8.52
N PHE A 207 -2.24 7.23 -9.60
CA PHE A 207 -3.18 7.00 -10.70
C PHE A 207 -4.29 6.02 -10.32
N GLU A 208 -4.04 5.16 -9.32
CA GLU A 208 -5.05 4.27 -8.76
C GLU A 208 -6.01 5.01 -7.83
N ASP A 209 -7.31 4.82 -8.04
CA ASP A 209 -8.39 5.42 -7.25
C ASP A 209 -8.50 4.89 -5.82
N THR A 210 -8.08 3.65 -5.59
CA THR A 210 -8.29 2.93 -4.33
C THR A 210 -7.07 2.96 -3.41
N ARG A 211 -5.92 3.44 -3.90
CA ARG A 211 -4.66 3.38 -3.15
C ARG A 211 -4.68 4.26 -1.90
N PHE A 212 -5.04 5.52 -2.03
CA PHE A 212 -5.18 6.46 -0.90
C PHE A 212 -6.66 6.67 -0.57
N HIS A 213 -7.31 5.63 -0.05
CA HIS A 213 -8.72 5.71 0.32
C HIS A 213 -8.92 6.33 1.72
N PRO A 214 -10.07 6.98 2.02
CA PRO A 214 -10.30 7.65 3.30
C PRO A 214 -10.25 6.75 4.54
N GLY A 215 -10.51 5.44 4.37
CA GLY A 215 -10.43 4.44 5.45
C GLY A 215 -9.02 3.90 5.72
N MET A 216 -8.00 4.36 4.99
CA MET A 216 -6.62 3.91 5.17
C MET A 216 -6.07 4.43 6.51
N GLY A 217 -5.33 3.59 7.22
CA GLY A 217 -4.62 4.02 8.43
C GLY A 217 -3.57 5.09 8.10
N THR A 218 -3.63 6.24 8.76
CA THR A 218 -2.74 7.39 8.49
C THR A 218 -1.52 7.45 9.40
N VAL A 219 -1.24 6.40 10.17
CA VAL A 219 -0.14 6.38 11.17
C VAL A 219 1.21 6.73 10.53
N TYR A 220 1.60 6.04 9.46
CA TYR A 220 2.87 6.29 8.78
C TYR A 220 2.89 7.65 8.08
N LEU A 221 1.77 8.06 7.46
CA LEU A 221 1.67 9.39 6.86
C LEU A 221 1.85 10.49 7.90
N ASN A 222 1.33 10.30 9.11
CA ASN A 222 1.48 11.26 10.19
C ASN A 222 2.94 11.31 10.68
N GLN A 223 3.58 10.15 10.85
CA GLN A 223 5.01 10.07 11.17
C GLN A 223 5.86 10.78 10.11
N MET A 224 5.61 10.50 8.82
CA MET A 224 6.30 11.17 7.72
C MET A 224 6.10 12.69 7.77
N SER A 225 4.86 13.15 8.00
CA SER A 225 4.57 14.58 8.13
C SER A 225 5.41 15.24 9.22
N HIS A 226 5.54 14.61 10.39
CA HIS A 226 6.37 15.10 11.48
C HIS A 226 7.86 15.07 11.16
N LEU A 227 8.36 13.97 10.59
CA LEU A 227 9.77 13.81 10.23
C LEU A 227 10.20 14.85 9.20
N ILE A 228 9.43 15.00 8.13
CA ILE A 228 9.68 15.97 7.07
C ILE A 228 9.60 17.39 7.63
N SER A 229 8.61 17.68 8.49
CA SER A 229 8.51 18.99 9.12
C SER A 229 9.79 19.34 9.89
N LYS A 230 10.32 18.39 10.68
CA LYS A 230 11.55 18.59 11.45
C LYS A 230 12.79 18.72 10.56
N ALA A 231 12.92 17.88 9.54
CA ALA A 231 14.05 17.92 8.61
C ALA A 231 14.13 19.27 7.87
N VAL A 232 12.99 19.78 7.42
CA VAL A 232 12.92 21.09 6.75
C VAL A 232 13.23 22.23 7.72
N LEU A 233 12.62 22.23 8.91
CA LEU A 233 12.82 23.29 9.92
C LEU A 233 14.25 23.37 10.48
N ARG A 234 15.09 22.33 10.27
CA ARG A 234 16.53 22.40 10.60
C ARG A 234 17.25 23.49 9.81
N PHE A 235 16.76 23.81 8.61
CA PHE A 235 17.45 24.69 7.65
C PHE A 235 16.71 25.99 7.36
N ILE A 236 15.44 26.08 7.72
CA ILE A 236 14.63 27.29 7.47
C ILE A 236 14.04 27.80 8.77
N GLU A 237 14.20 29.10 9.01
CA GLU A 237 13.42 29.81 10.01
C GLU A 237 12.03 30.08 9.44
N THR A 238 11.01 29.46 10.01
CA THR A 238 9.62 29.81 9.72
C THR A 238 9.27 31.15 10.35
N LYS A 239 8.74 32.08 9.54
CA LYS A 239 8.11 33.32 10.01
C LYS A 239 6.97 33.08 10.99
#